data_AF-A0A7W2JRI7-F1
#
_entry.id   AF-A0A7W2JRI7-F1
#
_cell.length_a   1.000
_cell.length_b   1.000
_cell.length_c   1.000
_cell.angle_alpha   90.00
_cell.angle_beta   90.00
_cell.angle_gamma   90.00
#
_symmetry.space_group_name_H-M   'P 1'
#
loop_
_entity.id
_entity.type
_entity.pdbx_description
1 polymer ?
#
loop_
_entity_poly.entity_id
_entity_poly.type
_entity_poly.pdbx_seq_one_letter_code
_entity_poly.pdbx_strand_id
1 'polypeptide(L)'
;MGSPQIFMTLDFPTGEVVEQTPRNRKIRVRIREAGPYFNLMAAFATLKPTREEPGITIYGSDDDATYLLTGSDGEKFYVTAIVETWVAHRTYKGLDVNYQYSRNIKNFKQMDDAVLKLLNRVFIKTQE
;
A
#
# COMPACT_ATOMS: atom_id res chain seq x y z
N MET A 1 21.06 0.07 14.01
CA MET A 1 21.24 -0.21 12.57
C MET A 1 19.84 -0.40 11.99
N GLY A 2 19.47 0.32 10.92
CA GLY A 2 18.14 0.19 10.33
C GLY A 2 18.01 -1.12 9.55
N SER A 3 16.84 -1.77 9.61
CA SER A 3 16.56 -2.95 8.79
C SER A 3 16.75 -2.63 7.30
N PRO A 4 17.27 -3.56 6.48
CA PRO A 4 17.40 -3.39 5.03
C PRO A 4 16.08 -2.93 4.39
N GLN A 5 16.16 -2.02 3.43
CA GLN A 5 14.99 -1.50 2.71
C GLN A 5 15.21 -1.65 1.21
N ILE A 6 14.15 -2.07 0.52
CA ILE A 6 14.11 -2.20 -0.94
C ILE A 6 13.17 -1.12 -1.47
N PHE A 7 13.64 -0.35 -2.45
CA PHE A 7 12.86 0.67 -3.15
C PHE A 7 12.69 0.25 -4.61
N MET A 8 11.45 0.27 -5.09
CA MET A 8 11.10 -0.06 -6.47
C MET A 8 10.09 0.94 -7.01
N THR A 9 10.07 1.12 -8.33
CA THR A 9 9.05 1.90 -9.01
C THR A 9 8.29 0.99 -9.98
N LEU A 10 6.97 1.01 -9.92
CA LEU A 10 6.11 0.27 -10.83
C LEU A 10 5.42 1.21 -11.81
N ASP A 11 5.26 0.76 -13.04
CA ASP A 11 4.34 1.38 -13.98
C ASP A 11 2.89 0.89 -13.73
N PHE A 12 1.94 1.81 -13.77
CA PHE A 12 0.53 1.51 -13.59
C PHE A 12 -0.24 1.63 -14.92
N PRO A 13 -1.12 0.67 -15.27
CA PRO A 13 -1.60 -0.46 -14.46
C PRO A 13 -0.83 -1.79 -14.64
N THR A 14 0.29 -1.79 -15.35
CA THR A 14 0.99 -3.02 -15.74
C THR A 14 1.59 -3.79 -14.56
N GLY A 15 2.02 -3.07 -13.52
CA GLY A 15 2.73 -3.62 -12.35
C GLY A 15 4.17 -4.04 -12.66
N GLU A 16 4.71 -3.63 -13.81
CA GLU A 16 6.08 -3.93 -14.21
C GLU A 16 7.06 -2.97 -13.51
N VAL A 17 8.22 -3.49 -13.11
CA VAL A 17 9.29 -2.68 -12.50
C VAL A 17 9.93 -1.81 -13.59
N VAL A 18 9.98 -0.50 -13.34
CA VAL A 18 10.54 0.49 -14.27
C VAL A 18 11.56 1.37 -13.57
N GLU A 19 12.48 1.94 -14.34
CA GLU A 19 13.40 2.97 -13.83
C GLU A 19 12.63 4.17 -13.26
N GLN A 20 13.21 4.83 -12.27
CA GLN A 20 12.64 6.04 -11.70
C GLN A 20 12.72 7.16 -12.75
N THR A 21 11.57 7.57 -13.28
CA THR A 21 11.47 8.70 -14.21
C THR A 21 10.32 9.59 -13.78
N PRO A 22 10.36 10.91 -14.03
CA PRO A 22 9.41 11.88 -13.48
C PRO A 22 7.98 11.84 -14.07
N ARG A 23 7.56 10.75 -14.74
CA ARG A 23 6.24 10.70 -15.40
C ARG A 23 5.09 10.33 -14.44
N ASN A 24 3.93 10.94 -14.71
CA ASN A 24 2.63 10.69 -14.08
C ASN A 24 2.08 9.31 -14.48
N ARG A 25 2.38 8.24 -13.72
CA ARG A 25 1.70 6.91 -13.67
C ARG A 25 2.56 5.88 -12.93
N LYS A 26 3.15 6.29 -11.82
CA LYS A 26 4.15 5.49 -11.11
C LYS A 26 3.74 5.21 -9.68
N ILE A 27 3.97 3.98 -9.25
CA ILE A 27 3.83 3.55 -7.87
C ILE A 27 5.24 3.42 -7.30
N ARG A 28 5.58 4.23 -6.30
CA ARG A 28 6.85 4.10 -5.57
C ARG A 28 6.62 3.16 -4.40
N VAL A 29 7.27 2.02 -4.42
CA VAL A 29 7.11 0.97 -3.41
C VAL A 29 8.36 0.92 -2.54
N ARG A 30 8.17 0.92 -1.22
CA ARG A 30 9.18 0.67 -0.20
C ARG A 30 8.82 -0.59 0.57
N ILE A 31 9.76 -1.53 0.65
CA ILE A 31 9.61 -2.80 1.33
C ILE A 31 10.69 -2.90 2.40
N ARG A 32 10.31 -3.35 3.59
CA ARG A 32 11.25 -3.70 4.66
C ARG A 32 10.67 -4.83 5.50
N GLU A 33 11.51 -5.49 6.28
CA GLU A 33 11.03 -6.42 7.31
C GLU A 33 10.15 -5.70 8.31
N ALA A 34 9.00 -6.30 8.66
CA ALA A 34 8.18 -5.83 9.75
C ALA A 34 8.91 -6.11 11.07
N GLY A 35 9.11 -5.08 11.89
CA GLY A 35 9.68 -5.26 13.22
C GLY A 35 8.77 -6.09 14.14
N PRO A 36 9.30 -6.61 15.26
CA PRO A 36 8.55 -7.49 16.18
C PRO A 36 7.30 -6.85 16.79
N TYR A 37 7.21 -5.52 16.80
CA TYR A 37 6.08 -4.75 17.31
C TYR A 37 5.26 -4.08 16.21
N PHE A 38 5.52 -4.41 14.95
CA PHE A 38 4.78 -3.82 13.83
C PHE A 38 3.35 -4.38 13.79
N ASN A 39 2.37 -3.50 13.95
CA ASN A 39 0.97 -3.82 13.78
C ASN A 39 0.33 -2.75 12.89
N LEU A 40 -0.02 -3.13 11.66
CA LEU A 40 -0.65 -2.24 10.68
C LEU A 40 -1.94 -1.62 11.22
N MET A 41 -2.71 -2.38 12.00
CA MET A 41 -4.00 -1.95 12.54
C MET A 41 -3.88 -1.06 13.77
N ALA A 42 -2.69 -0.92 14.37
CA ALA A 42 -2.49 -0.03 15.51
C ALA A 42 -2.83 1.43 15.17
N ALA A 43 -2.68 1.83 13.89
CA ALA A 43 -3.08 3.16 13.40
C ALA A 43 -4.58 3.46 13.57
N PHE A 44 -5.41 2.43 13.72
CA PHE A 44 -6.87 2.55 13.82
C PHE A 44 -7.41 2.25 15.21
N ALA A 45 -6.56 1.81 16.16
CA ALA A 45 -7.00 1.28 17.45
C ALA A 45 -7.86 2.26 18.29
N THR A 46 -7.65 3.57 18.11
CA THR A 46 -8.39 4.63 18.81
C THR A 46 -9.32 5.43 17.90
N LEU A 47 -9.40 5.09 16.62
CA LEU A 47 -10.18 5.82 15.63
C LEU A 47 -11.59 5.24 15.51
N LYS A 48 -12.59 6.12 15.40
CA LYS A 48 -13.96 5.74 15.06
C LYS A 48 -14.16 5.95 13.55
N PRO A 49 -14.73 4.97 12.83
CA PRO A 49 -15.11 5.17 11.43
C PRO A 49 -16.08 6.35 11.28
N THR A 50 -15.87 7.17 10.26
CA THR A 50 -16.82 8.23 9.88
C THR A 50 -17.87 7.71 8.91
N ARG A 51 -17.52 6.72 8.09
CA ARG A 51 -18.43 6.06 7.16
C ARG A 51 -17.99 4.63 6.87
N GLU A 52 -18.94 3.76 6.60
CA GLU A 52 -18.69 2.39 6.13
C GLU A 52 -19.43 2.15 4.82
N GLU A 53 -18.74 1.54 3.86
CA GLU A 53 -19.25 1.12 2.57
C GLU A 53 -18.88 -0.35 2.34
N PRO A 54 -19.55 -1.06 1.41
CA PRO A 54 -19.20 -2.45 1.10
C PRO A 54 -17.70 -2.62 0.77
N GLY A 55 -16.95 -3.21 1.69
CA GLY A 55 -15.52 -3.48 1.55
C GLY A 55 -14.57 -2.31 1.85
N ILE A 56 -15.08 -1.16 2.32
CA ILE A 56 -14.28 0.03 2.64
C ILE A 56 -14.77 0.65 3.96
N THR A 57 -13.85 0.83 4.90
CA THR A 57 -14.09 1.62 6.12
C THR A 57 -13.34 2.94 5.99
N ILE A 58 -14.03 4.06 6.21
CA ILE A 58 -13.50 5.41 6.01
C ILE A 58 -13.33 6.08 7.38
N TYR A 59 -12.17 6.69 7.58
CA TYR A 59 -11.83 7.47 8.76
C TYR A 59 -11.47 8.90 8.35
N GLY A 60 -11.95 9.90 9.09
CA GLY A 60 -11.71 11.32 8.80
C GLY A 60 -12.70 11.95 7.82
N SER A 61 -12.37 13.14 7.33
CA SER A 61 -13.11 13.92 6.32
C SER A 61 -12.53 13.71 4.92
N ASP A 62 -13.28 14.06 3.87
CA ASP A 62 -12.93 13.77 2.47
C ASP A 62 -11.52 14.25 2.04
N ASP A 63 -11.06 15.38 2.59
CA ASP A 63 -9.75 15.96 2.24
C ASP A 63 -8.56 15.28 2.93
N ASP A 64 -8.78 14.64 4.09
CA ASP A 64 -7.78 13.96 4.93
C ASP A 64 -8.16 12.50 5.22
N ALA A 65 -8.95 11.90 4.33
CA ALA A 65 -9.53 10.59 4.55
C ALA A 65 -8.45 9.49 4.57
N THR A 66 -8.60 8.56 5.50
CA THR A 66 -7.93 7.26 5.47
C THR A 66 -8.96 6.18 5.18
N TYR A 67 -8.69 5.40 4.14
CA TYR A 67 -9.52 4.30 3.68
C TYR A 67 -8.88 2.99 4.09
N LEU A 68 -9.58 2.17 4.87
CA LEU A 68 -9.19 0.81 5.21
C LEU A 68 -9.97 -0.16 4.30
N LEU A 69 -9.25 -1.02 3.58
CA LEU A 69 -9.80 -1.93 2.58
C LEU A 69 -9.29 -3.37 2.80
N THR A 70 -9.96 -4.33 2.15
CA THR A 70 -9.48 -5.71 2.03
C THR A 70 -8.88 -5.93 0.62
N GLY A 71 -7.63 -6.38 0.57
CA GLY A 71 -6.89 -6.76 -0.64
C GLY A 71 -7.50 -7.97 -1.35
N SER A 72 -7.00 -8.30 -2.54
CA SER A 72 -7.41 -9.52 -3.25
C SER A 72 -6.93 -10.81 -2.60
N ASP A 73 -5.89 -10.72 -1.76
CA ASP A 73 -5.36 -11.81 -0.95
C ASP A 73 -6.07 -11.96 0.42
N GLY A 74 -7.12 -11.19 0.68
CA GLY A 74 -7.89 -11.23 1.92
C GLY A 74 -7.27 -10.42 3.07
N GLU A 75 -6.05 -9.92 2.91
CA GLU A 75 -5.36 -9.10 3.90
C GLU A 75 -5.86 -7.65 3.92
N LYS A 76 -5.67 -6.97 5.06
CA LYS A 76 -6.03 -5.56 5.18
C LYS A 76 -4.90 -4.66 4.67
N PHE A 77 -5.29 -3.59 3.99
CA PHE A 77 -4.42 -2.47 3.67
C PHE A 77 -5.18 -1.17 3.88
N TYR A 78 -4.45 -0.08 4.10
CA TYR A 78 -5.07 1.24 4.15
C TYR A 78 -4.38 2.24 3.26
N VAL A 79 -5.12 3.27 2.87
CA VAL A 79 -4.66 4.35 2.00
C VAL A 79 -5.01 5.68 2.65
N THR A 80 -4.03 6.56 2.81
CA THR A 80 -4.20 7.91 3.36
C THR A 80 -3.90 8.96 2.30
N ALA A 81 -4.71 10.01 2.26
CA ALA A 81 -4.44 11.19 1.44
C ALA A 81 -3.25 11.99 2.00
N ILE A 82 -2.26 12.32 1.18
CA ILE A 82 -1.19 13.27 1.53
C ILE A 82 -0.96 14.22 0.35
N VAL A 83 -1.48 15.45 0.47
CA VAL A 83 -1.35 16.54 -0.51
C VAL A 83 -1.75 16.08 -1.93
N GLU A 84 -0.78 15.81 -2.81
CA GLU A 84 -0.98 15.38 -4.20
C GLU A 84 -0.85 13.86 -4.41
N THR A 85 -0.73 13.08 -3.33
CA THR A 85 -0.49 11.64 -3.40
C THR A 85 -1.40 10.84 -2.49
N TRP A 86 -1.61 9.59 -2.86
CA TRP A 86 -2.06 8.54 -1.97
C TRP A 86 -0.84 7.82 -1.42
N VAL A 87 -0.85 7.54 -0.11
CA VAL A 87 0.12 6.66 0.54
C VAL A 87 -0.62 5.48 1.11
N ALA A 88 -0.23 4.28 0.68
CA ALA A 88 -0.84 3.04 1.09
C ALA A 88 0.13 2.19 1.89
N HIS A 89 -0.43 1.44 2.84
CA HIS A 89 0.31 0.61 3.78
C HIS A 89 -0.33 -0.76 3.86
N ARG A 90 0.49 -1.81 3.78
CA ARG A 90 0.05 -3.19 3.91
C ARG A 90 1.12 -4.07 4.54
N THR A 91 0.69 -5.23 5.02
CA THR A 91 1.56 -6.36 5.34
C THR A 91 1.62 -7.35 4.20
N TYR A 92 2.76 -8.02 4.05
CA TYR A 92 2.89 -9.18 3.16
C TYR A 92 3.95 -10.13 3.70
N LYS A 93 3.56 -11.33 4.17
CA LYS A 93 4.47 -12.38 4.65
C LYS A 93 5.59 -11.87 5.61
N GLY A 94 5.22 -11.07 6.61
CA GLY A 94 6.18 -10.49 7.57
C GLY A 94 6.92 -9.23 7.06
N LEU A 95 6.53 -8.69 5.91
CA LEU A 95 7.07 -7.43 5.37
C LEU A 95 6.09 -6.27 5.62
N ASP A 96 6.66 -5.11 5.93
CA ASP A 96 5.98 -3.81 5.89
C ASP A 96 6.19 -3.20 4.50
N VAL A 97 5.09 -3.08 3.75
CA VAL A 97 5.09 -2.56 2.37
C VAL A 97 4.32 -1.26 2.34
N ASN A 98 5.01 -0.21 1.93
CA ASN A 98 4.47 1.14 1.78
C ASN A 98 4.53 1.52 0.31
N TYR A 99 3.47 2.09 -0.24
CA TYR A 99 3.49 2.51 -1.63
C TYR A 99 2.77 3.82 -1.87
N GLN A 100 3.37 4.68 -2.68
CA GLN A 100 2.89 6.03 -2.97
C GLN A 100 2.61 6.21 -4.46
N TYR A 101 1.48 6.83 -4.78
CA TYR A 101 1.04 7.09 -6.15
C TYR A 101 0.21 8.37 -6.23
N SER A 102 -0.07 8.84 -7.45
CA SER A 102 -0.76 10.13 -7.66
C SER A 102 -2.21 10.09 -7.16
N ARG A 103 -2.64 11.22 -6.55
CA ARG A 103 -3.99 11.37 -5.97
C ARG A 103 -5.13 11.28 -7.01
N ASN A 104 -4.81 11.45 -8.29
CA ASN A 104 -5.79 11.30 -9.37
C ASN A 104 -6.20 9.85 -9.63
N ILE A 105 -5.50 8.85 -9.08
CA ILE A 105 -5.85 7.43 -9.23
C ILE A 105 -6.57 6.96 -7.97
N LYS A 106 -7.90 6.86 -8.02
CA LYS A 106 -8.75 6.45 -6.88
C LYS A 106 -9.12 4.96 -6.87
N ASN A 107 -8.59 4.17 -7.81
CA ASN A 107 -8.82 2.72 -7.83
C ASN A 107 -7.84 2.00 -6.89
N PHE A 108 -8.08 2.13 -5.59
CA PHE A 108 -7.18 1.63 -4.54
C PHE A 108 -6.94 0.13 -4.62
N LYS A 109 -7.97 -0.66 -4.94
CA LYS A 109 -7.85 -2.11 -5.05
C LYS A 109 -6.95 -2.52 -6.22
N GLN A 110 -7.12 -1.89 -7.39
CA GLN A 110 -6.27 -2.16 -8.56
C GLN A 110 -4.80 -1.75 -8.32
N MET A 111 -4.58 -0.69 -7.53
CA MET A 111 -3.25 -0.29 -7.10
C MET A 111 -2.61 -1.34 -6.19
N ASP A 112 -3.36 -1.82 -5.21
CA ASP A 112 -2.93 -2.89 -4.31
C ASP A 112 -2.62 -4.19 -5.07
N ASP A 113 -3.46 -4.56 -6.04
CA ASP A 113 -3.26 -5.75 -6.88
C ASP A 113 -1.96 -5.68 -7.71
N ALA A 114 -1.62 -4.49 -8.24
CA ALA A 114 -0.36 -4.29 -8.97
C ALA A 114 0.86 -4.47 -8.05
N VAL A 115 0.79 -3.99 -6.81
CA VAL A 115 1.83 -4.18 -5.80
C VAL A 115 1.90 -5.64 -5.36
N LEU A 116 0.77 -6.31 -5.16
CA LEU A 116 0.73 -7.75 -4.85
C LEU A 116 1.38 -8.59 -5.95
N LYS A 117 1.09 -8.28 -7.21
CA LYS A 117 1.71 -8.96 -8.36
C LYS A 117 3.23 -8.83 -8.32
N LEU A 118 3.77 -7.66 -7.95
CA LEU A 118 5.20 -7.48 -7.73
C LEU A 118 5.71 -8.34 -6.57
N LEU A 119 5.09 -8.22 -5.39
CA LEU A 119 5.52 -8.92 -4.17
C LEU A 119 5.54 -10.44 -4.40
N ASN A 120 4.51 -10.95 -5.07
CA ASN A 120 4.43 -12.34 -5.47
C ASN A 120 5.59 -12.72 -6.40
N ARG A 121 5.91 -11.93 -7.43
CA ARG A 121 7.03 -12.23 -8.32
C ARG A 121 8.39 -12.22 -7.62
N VAL A 122 8.61 -11.30 -6.69
CA VAL A 122 9.91 -11.12 -6.01
C VAL A 122 10.10 -12.13 -4.88
N PHE A 123 9.06 -12.46 -4.13
CA PHE A 123 9.17 -13.25 -2.89
C PHE A 123 8.49 -14.61 -2.91
N ILE A 124 7.82 -15.04 -4.01
CA ILE A 124 7.36 -16.44 -4.15
C ILE A 124 8.51 -17.38 -4.57
N LYS A 125 9.60 -16.87 -5.14
CA LYS A 125 10.74 -17.70 -5.57
C LYS A 125 11.70 -18.15 -4.46
N THR A 126 11.36 -17.95 -3.18
CA THR A 126 12.27 -18.26 -2.06
C THR A 126 11.86 -19.50 -1.26
N GLN A 127 11.01 -20.36 -1.82
CA GLN A 127 10.71 -21.68 -1.26
C GLN A 127 10.78 -22.75 -2.36
N GLU A 128 12.00 -23.12 -2.73
CA GLU A 128 12.37 -24.45 -3.23
C GLU A 128 13.66 -24.90 -2.54
#